data_AF-A0AAX3S8H6-F1
#
_entry.id   AF-A0AAX3S8H6-F1
#
_cell.length_a   1.000
_cell.length_b   1.000
_cell.length_c   1.000
_cell.angle_alpha   90.00
_cell.angle_beta   90.00
_cell.angle_gamma   90.00
#
_symmetry.space_group_name_H-M   'P 1'
#
loop_
_entity.id
_entity.type
_entity.pdbx_description
1 polymer ?
#
loop_
_entity_poly.entity_id
_entity_poly.type
_entity_poly.pdbx_seq_one_letter_code
_entity_poly.pdbx_strand_id
1 'polypeptide(L)'
;MALTWIDALFLAVLALSMLAGFVRGFIREALGLAAWVVALMVARVLAEPVADLMSGFIESFDARLVLAFVLVIFAVILLCGIVIRLVHAAVEWVGMGLLNRFAGAAFGIARGAVILLIATVLITLTPLGGLQAWQEATLRPTFIELRDWAVSQLDQWERELPQAPESLRDISLPDIRARQTPAEQQLSLPPDNE
;
A
#
# COMPACT_ATOMS: atom_id res chain seq x y z
N MET A 1 11.90 28.52 20.17
CA MET A 1 11.36 27.39 19.40
C MET A 1 12.52 26.45 19.14
N ALA A 2 12.56 25.30 19.81
CA ALA A 2 13.61 24.31 19.59
C ALA A 2 13.11 23.29 18.56
N LEU A 3 13.95 22.90 17.60
CA LEU A 3 13.64 21.77 16.73
C LEU A 3 13.51 20.52 17.61
N THR A 4 12.37 19.85 17.53
CA THR A 4 12.18 18.58 18.20
C THR A 4 12.95 17.48 17.46
N TRP A 5 13.23 16.36 18.12
CA TRP A 5 13.85 15.22 17.43
C TRP A 5 12.93 14.66 16.32
N ILE A 6 11.61 14.88 16.40
CA ILE A 6 10.65 14.53 15.35
C ILE A 6 10.84 15.43 14.13
N ASP A 7 11.01 16.74 14.32
CA ASP A 7 11.31 17.65 13.21
C ASP A 7 12.60 17.24 12.49
N ALA A 8 13.64 16.90 13.26
CA ALA A 8 14.91 16.42 12.72
C ALA A 8 14.75 15.11 11.94
N LEU A 9 13.94 14.16 12.46
CA LEU A 9 13.63 12.91 11.78
C LEU A 9 12.89 13.14 10.46
N PHE A 10 11.88 14.02 10.46
CA PHE A 10 11.07 14.31 9.27
C PHE A 10 11.92 14.98 8.18
N LEU A 11 12.76 15.95 8.57
CA LEU A 11 13.72 16.57 7.67
C LEU A 11 14.74 15.55 7.15
N ALA A 12 15.23 14.64 7.99
CA ALA A 12 16.16 13.60 7.56
C ALA A 12 15.52 12.65 6.53
N VAL A 13 14.28 12.22 6.74
CA VAL A 13 13.54 11.38 5.79
C VAL A 13 13.33 12.09 4.45
N LEU A 14 12.95 13.37 4.48
CA LEU A 14 12.78 14.18 3.27
C LEU A 14 14.11 14.38 2.54
N ALA A 15 15.17 14.77 3.26
CA ALA A 15 16.49 14.98 2.70
C ALA A 15 17.06 13.68 2.09
N LEU A 16 16.91 12.55 2.79
CA LEU A 16 17.35 11.25 2.27
C LEU A 16 16.54 10.83 1.06
N SER A 17 15.23 11.08 1.06
CA SER A 17 14.35 10.75 -0.08
C SER A 17 14.67 11.61 -1.30
N MET A 18 14.89 12.90 -1.11
CA MET A 18 15.34 13.86 -2.12
C MET A 18 16.70 13.44 -2.69
N LEU A 19 17.67 13.14 -1.83
CA LEU A 19 19.02 12.74 -2.25
C LEU A 19 19.00 11.41 -3.00
N ALA A 20 18.23 10.43 -2.52
CA ALA A 20 18.04 9.16 -3.21
C ALA A 20 17.43 9.37 -4.59
N GLY A 21 16.41 10.24 -4.72
CA GLY A 21 15.81 10.59 -6.00
C GLY A 21 16.77 11.32 -6.93
N PHE A 22 17.59 12.23 -6.40
CA PHE A 22 18.62 12.93 -7.17
C PHE A 22 19.73 11.99 -7.68
N VAL A 23 20.12 11.00 -6.87
CA VAL A 23 21.14 10.01 -7.25
C VAL A 23 20.60 9.00 -8.26
N ARG A 24 19.34 8.56 -8.10
CA ARG A 24 18.72 7.56 -8.99
C ARG A 24 18.16 8.14 -10.29
N GLY A 25 17.73 9.41 -10.26
CA GLY A 25 17.05 10.09 -11.35
C GLY A 25 15.57 9.74 -11.48
N PHE A 26 14.78 10.68 -11.99
CA PHE A 26 13.32 10.56 -12.14
C PHE A 26 12.90 9.33 -12.94
N ILE A 27 13.51 9.11 -14.10
CA ILE A 27 13.09 8.06 -15.04
C ILE A 27 13.21 6.67 -14.42
N ARG A 28 14.29 6.42 -13.68
CA ARG A 28 14.48 5.15 -12.99
C ARG A 28 13.43 4.94 -11.90
N GLU A 29 13.11 5.99 -11.14
CA GLU A 29 12.11 5.91 -10.08
C GLU A 29 10.68 5.76 -10.63
N ALA A 30 10.32 6.53 -11.66
CA ALA A 30 9.01 6.48 -12.31
C ALA A 30 8.78 5.12 -13.01
N LEU A 31 9.75 4.66 -13.79
CA LEU A 31 9.63 3.35 -14.43
C LEU A 31 9.68 2.19 -13.42
N GLY A 32 10.38 2.37 -12.29
CA GLY A 32 10.38 1.40 -11.20
C GLY A 32 9.00 1.25 -10.57
N LEU A 33 8.29 2.36 -10.32
CA LEU A 33 6.90 2.32 -9.86
C LEU A 33 5.96 1.73 -10.91
N ALA A 34 6.12 2.12 -12.18
CA ALA A 34 5.34 1.53 -13.28
C ALA A 34 5.57 0.01 -13.36
N ALA A 35 6.80 -0.45 -13.19
CA ALA A 35 7.13 -1.88 -13.18
C ALA A 35 6.43 -2.63 -12.04
N TRP A 36 6.28 -2.03 -10.86
CA TRP A 36 5.50 -2.62 -9.77
C TRP A 36 4.01 -2.75 -10.13
N VAL A 37 3.41 -1.72 -10.73
CA VAL A 37 2.01 -1.78 -11.19
C VAL A 37 1.83 -2.87 -12.25
N VAL A 38 2.72 -2.90 -13.25
CA VAL A 38 2.70 -3.92 -14.31
C VAL A 38 2.89 -5.32 -13.71
N ALA A 39 3.84 -5.49 -12.79
CA ALA A 39 4.08 -6.77 -12.13
C ALA A 39 2.85 -7.27 -11.37
N LEU A 40 2.15 -6.39 -10.64
CA LEU A 40 0.91 -6.73 -9.95
C LEU A 40 -0.21 -7.10 -10.92
N MET A 41 -0.39 -6.33 -12.00
CA MET A 41 -1.40 -6.64 -13.03
C MET A 41 -1.13 -7.97 -13.72
N VAL A 42 0.13 -8.25 -14.08
CA VAL A 42 0.53 -9.50 -14.72
C VAL A 42 0.38 -10.67 -13.75
N ALA A 43 0.81 -10.52 -12.49
CA ALA A 43 0.66 -11.54 -11.47
C ALA A 43 -0.81 -11.86 -11.19
N ARG A 44 -1.71 -10.88 -11.23
CA ARG A 44 -3.16 -11.10 -11.08
C ARG A 44 -3.74 -12.05 -12.13
N VAL A 45 -3.15 -12.12 -13.33
CA VAL A 45 -3.63 -12.97 -14.43
C VAL A 45 -2.84 -14.28 -14.51
N LEU A 46 -1.53 -14.25 -14.26
CA LEU A 46 -0.65 -15.40 -14.43
C LEU A 46 -0.44 -16.24 -13.17
N ALA A 47 -0.85 -15.78 -11.98
CA ALA A 47 -0.61 -16.53 -10.75
C ALA A 47 -1.31 -17.89 -10.72
N GLU A 48 -2.54 -17.99 -11.21
CA GLU A 48 -3.28 -19.26 -11.25
C GLU A 48 -2.67 -20.27 -12.23
N PRO A 49 -2.41 -19.94 -13.51
CA PRO A 49 -1.69 -20.83 -14.42
C PRO A 49 -0.32 -21.29 -13.91
N VAL A 50 0.42 -20.39 -13.24
CA VAL A 50 1.73 -20.72 -12.67
C VAL A 50 1.58 -21.62 -11.43
N ALA A 51 0.55 -21.42 -10.61
CA ALA A 51 0.25 -22.28 -9.46
C ALA A 51 -0.09 -23.71 -9.89
N ASP A 52 -0.76 -23.90 -11.03
CA ASP A 52 -1.09 -25.23 -11.56
C ASP A 52 0.15 -26.03 -11.95
N LEU A 53 1.17 -25.36 -12.51
CA LEU A 53 2.47 -25.97 -12.80
C LEU A 53 3.17 -26.49 -11.54
N MET A 54 2.83 -25.96 -10.37
CA MET A 54 3.40 -26.32 -9.07
C MET A 54 2.62 -27.41 -8.33
N SER A 55 1.54 -27.93 -8.94
CA SER A 55 0.67 -28.96 -8.35
C SER A 55 1.41 -30.22 -7.90
N GLY A 56 2.52 -30.57 -8.55
CA GLY A 56 3.34 -31.74 -8.18
C GLY A 56 4.29 -31.51 -6.99
N PHE A 57 4.44 -30.29 -6.49
CA PHE A 57 5.40 -29.95 -5.42
C PHE A 57 4.74 -29.51 -4.12
N ILE A 58 3.54 -28.91 -4.19
CA ILE A 58 2.83 -28.35 -3.04
C ILE A 58 1.36 -28.76 -3.14
N GLU A 59 0.85 -29.41 -2.09
CA GLU A 59 -0.53 -29.91 -2.09
C GLU A 59 -1.56 -28.77 -1.95
N SER A 60 -1.32 -27.83 -1.01
CA SER A 60 -2.20 -26.69 -0.76
C SER A 60 -2.26 -25.75 -1.98
N PHE A 61 -3.47 -25.56 -2.51
CA PHE A 61 -3.71 -24.62 -3.61
C PHE A 61 -3.44 -23.17 -3.22
N ASP A 62 -3.90 -22.75 -2.04
CA ASP A 62 -3.70 -21.39 -1.54
C ASP A 62 -2.20 -21.05 -1.42
N ALA A 63 -1.40 -21.99 -0.90
CA ALA A 63 0.05 -21.82 -0.80
C ALA A 63 0.71 -21.70 -2.18
N ARG A 64 0.29 -22.51 -3.16
CA ARG A 64 0.77 -22.42 -4.55
C ARG A 64 0.40 -21.08 -5.18
N LEU A 65 -0.82 -20.60 -4.98
CA LEU A 65 -1.29 -19.35 -5.55
C LEU A 65 -0.49 -18.16 -5.04
N VAL A 66 -0.27 -18.09 -3.71
CA VAL A 66 0.57 -17.03 -3.11
C VAL A 66 2.00 -17.10 -3.64
N LEU A 67 2.59 -18.29 -3.69
CA LEU A 67 3.97 -18.46 -4.17
C LEU A 67 4.11 -18.10 -5.66
N ALA A 68 3.18 -18.55 -6.50
CA ALA A 68 3.11 -18.23 -7.91
C ALA A 68 2.96 -16.72 -8.14
N PHE A 69 2.10 -16.05 -7.37
CA PHE A 69 1.91 -14.61 -7.43
C PHE A 69 3.22 -13.86 -7.14
N VAL A 70 3.92 -14.23 -6.06
CA VAL A 70 5.23 -13.64 -5.72
C VAL A 70 6.29 -13.91 -6.79
N LEU A 71 6.33 -15.14 -7.32
CA LEU A 71 7.29 -15.54 -8.35
C LEU A 71 7.08 -14.76 -9.64
N VAL A 72 5.84 -14.59 -10.09
CA VAL A 72 5.50 -13.80 -11.28
C VAL A 72 5.89 -12.34 -11.08
N ILE A 73 5.57 -11.74 -9.92
CA ILE A 73 6.00 -10.36 -9.61
C ILE A 73 7.51 -10.24 -9.74
N PHE A 74 8.25 -11.15 -9.12
CA PHE A 74 9.71 -11.12 -9.13
C PHE A 74 10.27 -11.24 -10.55
N ALA A 75 9.74 -12.16 -11.35
CA ALA A 75 10.15 -12.35 -12.74
C ALA A 75 9.89 -11.10 -13.59
N VAL A 76 8.71 -10.48 -13.46
CA VAL A 76 8.35 -9.27 -14.20
C VAL A 76 9.21 -8.08 -13.77
N ILE A 77 9.41 -7.86 -12.47
CA ILE A 77 10.28 -6.79 -11.96
C ILE A 77 11.70 -6.96 -12.48
N LEU A 78 12.23 -8.18 -12.51
CA LEU A 78 13.56 -8.46 -13.03
C LEU A 78 13.69 -8.10 -14.50
N LEU A 79 12.70 -8.49 -15.32
CA LEU A 79 12.65 -8.16 -16.75
C LEU A 79 12.53 -6.65 -16.98
N CYS A 80 11.58 -5.98 -16.31
CA CYS A 80 11.44 -4.53 -16.35
C CYS A 80 12.73 -3.84 -15.90
N GLY A 81 13.42 -4.36 -14.89
CA GLY A 81 14.70 -3.82 -14.41
C GLY A 81 15.82 -3.81 -15.46
N ILE A 82 15.80 -4.74 -16.43
CA ILE A 82 16.71 -4.73 -17.58
C ILE A 82 16.33 -3.59 -18.54
N VAL A 83 15.04 -3.48 -18.88
CA VAL A 83 14.51 -2.42 -19.76
C VAL A 83 14.81 -1.03 -19.18
N ILE A 84 14.57 -0.85 -17.88
CA ILE A 84 14.83 0.41 -17.17
C ILE A 84 16.31 0.80 -17.28
N ARG A 85 17.23 -0.16 -17.14
CA ARG A 85 18.67 0.11 -17.28
C ARG A 85 19.02 0.58 -18.68
N LEU A 86 18.42 -0.02 -19.71
CA LEU A 86 18.63 0.38 -21.10
C LEU A 86 18.09 1.78 -21.38
N VAL A 87 16.86 2.08 -20.92
CA VAL A 87 16.26 3.40 -21.06
C VAL A 87 17.08 4.46 -20.31
N HIS A 88 17.55 4.14 -19.11
CA HIS A 88 18.41 5.04 -18.34
C HIS A 88 19.70 5.38 -19.08
N ALA A 89 20.37 4.38 -19.66
CA ALA A 89 21.57 4.60 -20.47
C ALA A 89 21.30 5.49 -21.69
N ALA A 90 20.15 5.29 -22.37
CA ALA A 90 19.74 6.13 -23.49
C ALA A 90 19.51 7.60 -23.08
N VAL A 91 18.94 7.84 -21.90
CA VAL A 91 18.72 9.21 -21.37
C VAL A 91 20.06 9.89 -21.07
N GLU A 92 21.00 9.17 -20.48
CA GLU A 92 22.34 9.69 -20.20
C GLU A 92 23.06 10.06 -21.50
N TRP A 93 22.89 9.26 -22.56
CA TRP A 93 23.44 9.54 -23.89
C TRP A 93 22.92 10.84 -24.51
N VAL A 94 21.64 11.17 -24.31
CA VAL A 94 21.02 12.41 -24.83
C VAL A 94 21.46 13.65 -24.01
N GLY A 95 22.24 13.48 -22.94
CA GLY A 95 22.74 14.58 -22.11
C GLY A 95 21.71 15.17 -21.15
N MET A 96 20.52 14.58 -21.05
CA MET A 96 19.45 15.01 -20.12
C MET A 96 19.67 14.55 -18.67
N GLY A 97 20.87 14.05 -18.34
CA GLY A 97 21.19 13.51 -17.02
C GLY A 97 20.92 14.50 -15.88
N LEU A 98 21.31 15.77 -16.01
CA LEU A 98 21.09 16.78 -14.96
C LEU A 98 19.60 17.06 -14.72
N LEU A 99 18.82 17.28 -15.78
CA LEU A 99 17.38 17.52 -15.67
C LEU A 99 16.68 16.30 -15.04
N ASN A 100 17.05 15.09 -15.48
CA ASN A 100 16.54 13.84 -14.90
C ASN A 100 16.84 13.72 -13.40
N ARG A 101 18.00 14.19 -12.95
CA ARG A 101 18.37 14.18 -11.52
C ARG A 101 17.62 15.23 -10.72
N PHE A 102 17.44 16.44 -11.23
CA PHE A 102 16.61 17.46 -10.57
C PHE A 102 15.13 17.06 -10.48
N ALA A 103 14.57 16.52 -11.56
CA ALA A 103 13.24 15.92 -11.54
C ALA A 103 13.17 14.76 -10.53
N GLY A 104 14.24 13.96 -10.43
CA GLY A 104 14.38 12.90 -9.43
C GLY A 104 14.38 13.42 -8.00
N ALA A 105 15.03 14.56 -7.74
CA ALA A 105 14.99 15.20 -6.42
C ALA A 105 13.57 15.65 -6.05
N ALA A 106 12.85 16.30 -6.98
CA ALA A 106 11.46 16.71 -6.77
C ALA A 106 10.54 15.51 -6.53
N PHE A 107 10.71 14.44 -7.31
CA PHE A 107 9.98 13.19 -7.12
C PHE A 107 10.34 12.51 -5.78
N GLY A 108 11.60 12.55 -5.38
CA GLY A 108 12.07 12.06 -4.10
C GLY A 108 11.45 12.80 -2.91
N ILE A 109 11.29 14.12 -3.02
CA ILE A 109 10.55 14.93 -2.04
C ILE A 109 9.08 14.49 -1.98
N ALA A 110 8.42 14.35 -3.13
CA ALA A 110 7.02 13.90 -3.18
C ALA A 110 6.85 12.51 -2.53
N ARG A 111 7.74 11.56 -2.84
CA ARG A 111 7.75 10.24 -2.19
C ARG A 111 8.00 10.35 -0.68
N GLY A 112 8.96 11.17 -0.27
CA GLY A 112 9.24 11.42 1.15
C GLY A 112 8.03 12.01 1.88
N ALA A 113 7.31 12.93 1.23
CA ALA A 113 6.08 13.50 1.77
C ALA A 113 4.99 12.44 1.94
N VAL A 114 4.81 11.52 0.98
CA VAL A 114 3.88 10.38 1.12
C VAL A 114 4.27 9.46 2.29
N ILE A 115 5.56 9.18 2.47
CA ILE A 115 6.03 8.36 3.61
C ILE A 115 5.72 9.07 4.93
N LEU A 116 5.99 10.36 5.03
CA LEU A 116 5.72 11.16 6.24
C LEU A 116 4.23 11.38 6.49
N LEU A 117 3.42 11.44 5.43
CA LEU A 117 1.96 11.45 5.51
C LEU A 117 1.45 10.17 6.20
N ILE A 118 1.90 9.00 5.73
CA ILE A 118 1.57 7.72 6.34
C ILE A 118 2.04 7.68 7.80
N ALA A 119 3.27 8.13 8.07
CA ALA A 119 3.79 8.21 9.43
C ALA A 119 2.93 9.11 10.33
N THR A 120 2.50 10.26 9.81
CA THR A 120 1.62 11.20 10.53
C THR A 120 0.27 10.57 10.84
N VAL A 121 -0.34 9.87 9.88
CA VAL A 121 -1.57 9.10 10.10
C VAL A 121 -1.35 8.07 11.23
N LEU A 122 -0.29 7.27 11.16
CA LEU A 122 0.02 6.27 12.19
C LEU A 122 0.26 6.90 13.57
N ILE A 123 0.99 8.01 13.66
CA ILE A 123 1.21 8.75 14.92
C ILE A 123 -0.13 9.21 15.50
N THR A 124 -1.04 9.70 14.65
CA THR A 124 -2.34 10.22 15.11
C THR A 124 -3.33 9.13 15.48
N LEU A 125 -3.19 7.93 14.92
CA LEU A 125 -3.99 6.75 15.27
C LEU A 125 -3.46 5.98 16.47
N THR A 126 -2.28 6.33 16.99
CA THR A 126 -1.63 5.66 18.12
C THR A 126 -1.41 6.62 19.29
N PRO A 127 -1.10 6.11 20.50
CA PRO A 127 -0.79 6.97 21.66
C PRO A 127 0.43 7.90 21.44
N LEU A 128 1.20 7.70 20.37
CA LEU A 128 2.32 8.56 19.97
C LEU A 128 1.88 10.01 19.71
N GLY A 129 0.61 10.26 19.37
CA GLY A 129 0.06 11.60 19.24
C GLY A 129 0.12 12.43 20.54
N GLY A 130 0.22 11.79 21.72
CA GLY A 130 0.37 12.49 23.00
C GLY A 130 1.82 12.90 23.35
N LEU A 131 2.82 12.49 22.57
CA LEU A 131 4.22 12.77 22.85
C LEU A 131 4.48 14.29 22.84
N GLN A 132 5.15 14.80 23.88
CA GLN A 132 5.54 16.20 23.96
C GLN A 132 6.36 16.62 22.73
N ALA A 133 7.28 15.77 22.27
CA ALA A 133 8.06 16.01 21.06
C ALA A 133 7.22 16.11 19.78
N TRP A 134 6.05 15.47 19.72
CA TRP A 134 5.12 15.61 18.58
C TRP A 134 4.33 16.91 18.71
N GLN A 135 3.82 17.18 19.91
CA GLN A 135 3.01 18.38 20.17
C GLN A 135 3.78 19.68 19.96
N GLU A 136 5.06 19.70 20.31
CA GLU A 136 5.97 20.83 20.14
C GLU A 136 6.65 20.89 18.76
N ALA A 137 6.44 19.88 17.91
CA ALA A 137 7.09 19.82 16.59
C ALA A 137 6.61 20.97 15.71
N THR A 138 7.57 21.69 15.11
CA THR A 138 7.29 22.84 14.26
C THR A 138 6.64 22.42 12.94
N LEU A 139 7.00 21.25 12.43
CA LEU A 139 6.46 20.71 11.17
C LEU A 139 5.09 20.05 11.34
N ARG A 140 4.66 19.76 12.57
CA ARG A 140 3.37 19.13 12.87
C ARG A 140 2.19 19.76 12.12
N PRO A 141 1.90 21.08 12.22
CA PRO A 141 0.72 21.66 11.57
C PRO A 141 0.72 21.43 10.06
N THR A 142 1.87 21.54 9.40
CA THR A 142 2.01 21.31 7.94
C THR A 142 1.67 19.87 7.56
N PHE A 143 2.13 18.88 8.33
CA PHE A 143 1.83 17.48 8.04
C PHE A 143 0.40 17.09 8.41
N ILE A 144 -0.19 17.73 9.43
CA ILE A 144 -1.62 17.59 9.76
C ILE A 144 -2.48 18.16 8.64
N GLU A 145 -2.15 19.34 8.13
CA GLU A 145 -2.86 19.95 7.00
C GLU A 145 -2.75 19.07 5.74
N LEU A 146 -1.56 18.57 5.44
CA LEU A 146 -1.35 17.63 4.33
C LEU A 146 -2.17 16.34 4.49
N ARG A 147 -2.26 15.81 5.72
CA ARG A 147 -3.12 14.67 6.06
C ARG A 147 -4.58 14.99 5.83
N ASP A 148 -5.06 16.11 6.35
CA ASP A 148 -6.46 16.47 6.27
C ASP A 148 -6.87 16.73 4.82
N TRP A 149 -6.00 17.37 4.04
CA TRP A 149 -6.15 17.48 2.59
C TRP A 149 -6.22 16.09 1.92
N ALA A 150 -5.30 15.18 2.23
CA ALA A 150 -5.29 13.84 1.63
C ALA A 150 -6.54 13.02 2.00
N VAL A 151 -7.00 13.10 3.25
CA VAL A 151 -8.24 12.47 3.71
C VAL A 151 -9.45 13.07 3.00
N SER A 152 -9.49 14.39 2.82
CA SER A 152 -10.57 15.05 2.10
C SER A 152 -10.68 14.59 0.65
N GLN A 153 -9.55 14.28 0.02
CA GLN A 153 -9.50 13.78 -1.34
C GLN A 153 -10.06 12.35 -1.44
N LEU A 154 -9.79 11.51 -0.44
CA LEU A 154 -10.36 10.16 -0.34
C LEU A 154 -11.87 10.21 -0.08
N ASP A 155 -12.32 11.07 0.82
CA ASP A 155 -13.75 11.25 1.13
C ASP A 155 -14.54 11.77 -0.08
N GLN A 156 -13.92 12.61 -0.92
CA GLN A 156 -14.51 12.98 -2.21
C GLN A 156 -14.73 11.75 -3.10
N TRP A 157 -13.75 10.87 -3.23
CA TRP A 157 -13.86 9.67 -4.07
C TRP A 157 -14.91 8.70 -3.52
N GLU A 158 -15.01 8.59 -2.19
CA GLU A 158 -16.02 7.76 -1.53
C GLU A 158 -17.44 8.28 -1.79
N ARG A 159 -17.63 9.61 -1.82
CA ARG A 159 -18.92 10.23 -2.19
C ARG A 159 -19.31 10.00 -3.65
N GLU A 160 -18.34 9.80 -4.53
CA GLU A 160 -18.56 9.48 -5.95
C GLU A 160 -18.91 8.01 -6.18
N LEU A 161 -18.66 7.13 -5.20
CA LEU A 161 -19.08 5.73 -5.28
C LEU A 161 -20.62 5.64 -5.24
N PRO A 162 -21.26 4.83 -6.11
CA PRO A 162 -22.68 4.59 -6.04
C PRO A 162 -23.06 4.12 -4.63
N GLN A 163 -23.85 4.94 -3.92
CA GLN A 163 -24.42 4.58 -2.62
C GLN A 163 -25.08 3.20 -2.77
N ALA A 164 -24.77 2.27 -1.87
CA ALA A 164 -25.37 0.95 -1.89
C ALA A 164 -26.90 1.11 -2.03
N PRO A 165 -27.51 0.52 -3.08
CA PRO A 165 -28.92 0.76 -3.39
C PRO A 165 -29.75 0.41 -2.16
N GLU A 166 -30.81 1.18 -1.88
CA GLU A 166 -31.65 0.95 -0.69
C GLU A 166 -32.19 -0.49 -0.63
N SER A 167 -32.32 -1.14 -1.79
CA SER A 167 -32.66 -2.55 -1.89
C SER A 167 -31.72 -3.49 -1.14
N LEU A 168 -30.44 -3.16 -0.95
CA LEU A 168 -29.49 -3.94 -0.14
C LEU A 168 -29.67 -3.73 1.37
N ARG A 169 -30.21 -2.58 1.80
CA ARG A 169 -30.49 -2.30 3.22
C ARG A 169 -31.75 -3.01 3.69
N ASP A 170 -32.70 -3.21 2.79
CA ASP A 170 -33.95 -3.95 3.04
C ASP A 170 -33.80 -5.48 2.88
N ILE A 171 -32.63 -5.97 2.46
CA ILE A 171 -32.34 -7.41 2.51
C ILE A 171 -32.21 -7.81 3.98
N SER A 172 -33.31 -8.27 4.54
CA SER A 172 -33.32 -9.00 5.81
C SER A 172 -32.40 -10.21 5.64
N LEU A 173 -31.23 -10.15 6.28
CA LEU A 173 -30.29 -11.27 6.27
C LEU A 173 -31.03 -12.52 6.76
N PRO A 174 -31.00 -13.63 5.99
CA PRO A 174 -31.57 -14.89 6.46
C PRO A 174 -30.97 -15.20 7.82
N ASP A 175 -31.81 -15.47 8.81
CA ASP A 175 -31.34 -15.73 10.18
C ASP A 175 -30.49 -17.02 10.17
N ILE A 176 -29.17 -16.87 10.02
CA ILE A 176 -28.22 -17.98 9.94
C ILE A 176 -28.25 -18.78 11.25
N ARG A 177 -28.70 -18.14 12.35
CA ARG A 177 -28.90 -18.75 13.66
C ARG A 177 -30.05 -19.76 13.66
N ALA A 178 -31.07 -19.57 12.81
CA ALA A 178 -32.19 -20.50 12.66
C ALA A 178 -31.78 -21.82 11.98
N ARG A 179 -30.68 -21.85 11.21
CA ARG A 179 -30.16 -23.10 10.63
C ARG A 179 -29.27 -23.91 11.57
N GLN A 180 -28.83 -23.34 12.70
CA GLN A 180 -27.97 -24.02 13.66
C GLN A 180 -28.73 -24.88 14.69
N THR A 181 -30.08 -24.93 14.65
CA THR A 181 -30.85 -25.62 15.69
C THR A 181 -31.82 -26.64 15.08
N PRO A 182 -31.33 -27.87 14.81
CA PRO A 182 -32.01 -29.03 15.41
C PRO A 182 -31.13 -29.78 16.43
N ALA A 183 -29.80 -29.71 16.28
CA ALA A 183 -28.88 -30.56 17.05
C ALA A 183 -28.69 -30.10 18.51
N GLU A 184 -28.64 -28.79 18.79
CA GLU A 184 -28.48 -28.29 20.17
C GLU A 184 -29.79 -28.36 20.99
N GLN A 185 -30.95 -28.31 20.34
CA GLN A 185 -32.24 -28.49 21.03
C GLN A 185 -32.49 -29.94 21.47
N GLN A 186 -31.93 -30.92 20.77
CA GLN A 186 -32.02 -32.33 21.18
C GLN A 186 -31.06 -32.69 22.33
N LEU A 187 -30.01 -31.91 22.57
CA LEU A 187 -29.07 -32.16 23.68
C LEU A 187 -29.50 -31.55 25.02
N SER A 188 -30.58 -30.75 25.04
CA SER A 188 -31.11 -30.10 26.26
C SER A 188 -32.38 -30.77 26.81
N LEU A 189 -32.85 -31.86 26.20
CA LEU A 189 -33.91 -32.69 26.78
C LEU A 189 -33.34 -33.44 28.00
N PRO A 190 -33.91 -33.26 29.21
CA PRO A 190 -33.58 -34.08 30.36
C PRO A 190 -33.84 -35.56 30.04
N PRO A 191 -33.02 -36.49 30.53
CA PRO A 191 -33.31 -37.91 30.34
C PRO A 191 -34.65 -38.22 31.01
N ASP A 192 -35.59 -38.77 30.23
CA ASP A 192 -36.87 -39.26 30.73
C ASP A 192 -36.61 -40.24 31.87
N ASN A 193 -37.00 -39.81 33.07
CA ASN A 193 -36.94 -40.59 34.29
C ASN A 193 -38.22 -41.43 34.41
N GLU A 194 -38.18 -42.62 33.82
CA GLU A 194 -39.02 -43.78 34.21
C GLU A 194 -38.48 -44.46 35.48
#